data_AF-A0AAV8VVJ1-F1
#
_entry.id   AF-A0AAV8VVJ1-F1
#
_cell.length_a   1.000
_cell.length_b   1.000
_cell.length_c   1.000
_cell.angle_alpha   90.00
_cell.angle_beta   90.00
_cell.angle_gamma   90.00
#
_symmetry.space_group_name_H-M   'P 1'
#
loop_
_entity.id
_entity.type
_entity.pdbx_description
1 polymer ?
#
loop_
_entity_poly.entity_id
_entity_poly.type
_entity_poly.pdbx_seq_one_letter_code
_entity_poly.pdbx_strand_id
1 'polypeptide(L)'
;MCPNITCVIVNVPEPDTEIVGGPELFIDRGSTINLTCVVRHSPEPPAYIFWNHNDIIISYSSSRGGVSVATERGETSRSVLLIQKAKPSDSGNYQCNPSNARPANVTVHVLNGEHPEAMQHAGNQRMGPSLGALAFISYVLLAYC
;
A
#
# COMPACT_ATOMS: atom_id res chain seq x y z
N MET A 1 -2.06 -32.10 40.29
CA MET A 1 -1.70 -31.69 41.66
C MET A 1 -0.41 -30.89 41.61
N CYS A 2 -0.48 -29.58 41.81
CA CYS A 2 0.69 -28.78 42.24
C CYS A 2 0.43 -28.45 43.71
N PRO A 3 1.20 -28.98 44.69
CA PRO A 3 0.83 -28.84 46.10
C PRO A 3 1.38 -27.60 46.80
N ASN A 4 2.23 -26.75 46.20
CA ASN A 4 2.63 -25.48 46.82
C ASN A 4 3.41 -24.50 45.90
N ILE A 5 2.97 -24.33 44.65
CA ILE A 5 3.59 -23.37 43.72
C ILE A 5 2.47 -22.53 43.11
N THR A 6 2.53 -21.22 43.29
CA THR A 6 1.69 -20.27 42.55
C THR A 6 1.94 -20.47 41.06
N CYS A 7 0.98 -21.04 40.35
CA CYS A 7 1.04 -21.14 38.89
C CYS A 7 0.97 -19.73 38.30
N VAL A 8 2.05 -19.29 37.67
CA VAL A 8 2.04 -18.05 36.89
C VAL A 8 1.39 -18.35 35.56
N ILE A 9 0.22 -17.76 35.32
CA ILE A 9 -0.45 -17.80 34.01
C ILE A 9 0.14 -16.65 33.19
N VAL A 10 0.98 -16.95 32.20
CA VAL A 10 1.52 -15.95 31.28
C VAL A 10 0.57 -15.87 30.08
N ASN A 11 0.01 -14.69 29.85
CA ASN A 11 -0.76 -14.42 28.63
C ASN A 11 0.21 -14.07 27.50
N VAL A 12 0.52 -15.03 26.63
CA VAL A 12 1.41 -14.82 25.48
C VAL A 12 0.57 -14.24 24.34
N PRO A 13 0.90 -13.03 23.82
CA PRO A 13 0.19 -12.48 22.67
C PRO A 13 0.40 -13.37 21.43
N GLU A 14 -0.63 -13.53 20.61
CA GLU A 14 -0.50 -14.28 19.36
C GLU A 14 0.38 -13.52 18.36
N PRO A 15 1.27 -14.21 17.61
CA PRO A 15 2.05 -13.57 16.56
C PRO A 15 1.16 -12.95 15.47
N ASP A 16 1.40 -11.68 15.15
CA ASP A 16 0.73 -10.98 14.06
C ASP A 16 1.69 -10.68 12.91
N THR A 17 1.16 -10.75 11.69
CA THR A 17 1.88 -10.40 10.46
C THR A 17 1.12 -9.32 9.72
N GLU A 18 1.84 -8.33 9.23
CA GLU A 18 1.29 -7.20 8.49
C GLU A 18 2.18 -6.89 7.28
N ILE A 19 1.58 -6.50 6.16
CA ILE A 19 2.29 -5.85 5.06
C ILE A 19 1.99 -4.35 5.12
N VAL A 20 3.04 -3.54 5.30
CA VAL A 20 2.94 -2.10 5.49
C VAL A 20 2.31 -1.44 4.26
N GLY A 21 1.28 -0.62 4.49
CA GLY A 21 0.58 0.13 3.44
C GLY A 21 -0.52 -0.65 2.72
N GLY A 22 -0.78 -1.91 3.08
CA GLY A 22 -1.92 -2.67 2.54
C GLY A 22 -3.28 -2.12 3.01
N PRO A 23 -4.40 -2.69 2.53
CA PRO A 23 -4.49 -3.93 1.74
C PRO A 23 -4.32 -3.75 0.22
N GLU A 24 -4.28 -2.51 -0.26
CA GLU A 24 -4.12 -2.18 -1.69
C GLU A 24 -3.01 -1.16 -1.89
N LEU A 25 -2.16 -1.40 -2.89
CA LEU A 25 -1.04 -0.52 -3.25
C LEU A 25 -1.05 -0.23 -4.75
N PHE A 26 -0.82 1.02 -5.11
CA PHE A 26 -0.75 1.48 -6.49
C PHE A 26 0.67 1.92 -6.80
N ILE A 27 1.27 1.32 -7.84
CA ILE A 27 2.68 1.51 -8.18
C ILE A 27 2.78 1.88 -9.65
N ASP A 28 3.50 2.95 -9.98
CA ASP A 28 3.67 3.31 -11.39
C ASP A 28 4.56 2.31 -12.12
N ARG A 29 4.24 2.02 -13.38
CA ARG A 29 5.07 1.22 -14.26
C ARG A 29 6.49 1.77 -14.35
N GLY A 30 7.48 0.88 -14.28
CA GLY A 30 8.90 1.23 -14.30
C GLY A 30 9.49 1.55 -12.92
N SER A 31 8.65 1.80 -11.91
CA SER A 31 9.06 2.00 -10.52
C SER A 31 9.59 0.72 -9.86
N THR A 32 9.96 0.82 -8.59
CA THR A 32 10.29 -0.33 -7.75
C THR A 32 9.11 -0.65 -6.83
N ILE A 33 8.62 -1.89 -6.87
CA ILE A 33 7.71 -2.40 -5.84
C ILE A 33 8.55 -2.70 -4.61
N ASN A 34 8.19 -2.11 -3.47
CA ASN A 34 8.86 -2.29 -2.19
C ASN A 34 7.83 -2.70 -1.13
N LEU A 35 7.65 -4.01 -0.96
CA LEU A 35 6.74 -4.54 0.05
C LEU A 35 7.52 -4.87 1.31
N THR A 36 7.04 -4.33 2.43
CA THR A 36 7.58 -4.65 3.74
C THR A 36 6.56 -5.49 4.50
N CYS A 37 6.97 -6.68 4.90
CA CYS A 37 6.28 -7.52 5.87
C CYS A 37 6.91 -7.35 7.25
N VAL A 38 6.05 -7.24 8.27
CA VAL A 38 6.45 -7.10 9.68
C VAL A 38 5.74 -8.19 10.48
N VAL A 39 6.51 -8.97 11.25
CA VAL A 39 6.02 -9.99 12.18
C VAL A 39 6.31 -9.54 13.61
N ARG A 40 5.28 -9.42 14.43
CA ARG A 40 5.35 -8.96 15.83
C ARG A 40 4.78 -10.01 16.78
N HIS A 41 5.04 -9.81 18.07
CA HIS A 41 4.53 -10.64 19.16
C HIS A 41 4.86 -12.13 19.02
N SER A 42 5.92 -12.45 18.28
CA SER A 42 6.36 -13.82 18.11
C SER A 42 7.26 -14.24 19.27
N PRO A 43 6.99 -15.35 19.98
CA PRO A 43 7.83 -15.83 21.08
C PRO A 43 9.28 -16.12 20.65
N GLU A 44 9.47 -16.51 19.40
CA GLU A 44 10.76 -16.70 18.75
C GLU A 44 10.73 -16.13 17.31
N PRO A 45 11.85 -15.65 16.76
CA PRO A 45 11.88 -15.17 15.37
C PRO A 45 11.50 -16.28 14.37
N PRO A 46 10.80 -15.98 13.26
CA PRO A 46 10.46 -16.97 12.25
C PRO A 46 11.72 -17.61 11.62
N ALA A 47 11.73 -18.93 11.46
CA ALA A 47 12.82 -19.64 10.79
C ALA A 47 12.96 -19.19 9.32
N TYR A 48 11.83 -18.90 8.66
CA TYR A 48 11.78 -18.34 7.32
C TYR A 48 10.56 -17.42 7.16
N ILE A 49 10.64 -16.54 6.16
CA ILE A 49 9.54 -15.72 5.67
C ILE A 49 9.55 -15.84 4.16
N PHE A 50 8.51 -16.43 3.58
CA PHE A 50 8.35 -16.55 2.13
C PHE A 50 7.43 -15.47 1.58
N TRP A 51 7.68 -15.11 0.32
CA TRP A 51 6.81 -14.26 -0.45
C TRP A 51 6.19 -15.05 -1.59
N ASN A 52 4.87 -14.91 -1.75
CA ASN A 52 4.12 -15.50 -2.85
C ASN A 52 3.47 -14.40 -3.67
N HIS A 53 3.41 -14.58 -4.99
CA HIS A 53 2.65 -13.75 -5.91
C HIS A 53 1.62 -14.64 -6.61
N ASN A 54 0.34 -14.34 -6.41
CA ASN A 54 -0.79 -15.14 -6.91
C ASN A 54 -0.62 -16.65 -6.58
N ASP A 55 -0.39 -16.94 -5.30
CA ASP A 55 -0.18 -18.27 -4.73
C ASP A 55 1.09 -19.02 -5.18
N ILE A 56 1.91 -18.42 -6.06
CA ILE A 56 3.17 -18.98 -6.51
C ILE A 56 4.31 -18.36 -5.70
N ILE A 57 5.20 -19.19 -5.15
CA ILE A 57 6.39 -18.74 -4.44
C ILE A 57 7.27 -17.93 -5.39
N ILE A 58 7.67 -16.73 -4.96
CA ILE A 58 8.56 -15.87 -5.72
C ILE A 58 9.98 -16.46 -5.69
N SER A 59 10.53 -16.73 -6.87
CA SER A 59 11.91 -17.18 -7.02
C SER A 59 12.88 -16.02 -7.20
N TYR A 60 13.94 -16.02 -6.38
CA TYR A 60 15.09 -15.11 -6.49
C TYR A 60 15.85 -15.24 -7.80
N SER A 61 15.83 -16.43 -8.42
CA SER A 61 16.49 -16.72 -9.70
C SER A 61 15.51 -16.72 -10.88
N SER A 62 14.33 -16.10 -10.72
CA SER A 62 13.34 -16.04 -11.80
C SER A 62 13.92 -15.37 -13.05
N SER A 63 13.50 -15.84 -14.22
CA SER A 63 13.86 -15.26 -15.53
C SER A 63 13.44 -13.79 -15.68
N ARG A 64 12.55 -13.30 -14.80
CA ARG A 64 12.16 -11.89 -14.73
C ARG A 64 13.36 -10.98 -14.42
N GLY A 65 14.26 -11.42 -13.53
CA GLY A 65 15.33 -10.60 -12.98
C GLY A 65 14.85 -9.43 -12.11
N GLY A 66 15.78 -8.81 -11.37
CA GLY A 66 15.49 -7.62 -10.56
C GLY A 66 14.57 -7.87 -9.36
N VAL A 67 14.53 -9.11 -8.87
CA VAL A 67 13.80 -9.51 -7.66
C VAL A 67 14.80 -9.80 -6.55
N SER A 68 14.59 -9.21 -5.37
CA SER A 68 15.39 -9.52 -4.18
C SER A 68 14.52 -9.50 -2.93
N VAL A 69 14.91 -10.30 -1.93
CA VAL A 69 14.34 -10.22 -0.58
C VAL A 69 15.46 -10.08 0.44
N ALA A 70 15.25 -9.16 1.38
CA ALA A 70 16.07 -9.04 2.58
C ALA A 70 15.20 -9.38 3.79
N THR A 71 15.67 -10.29 4.65
CA THR A 71 14.95 -10.68 5.86
C THR A 71 15.82 -10.48 7.09
N GLU A 72 15.32 -9.67 8.01
CA GLU A 72 15.90 -9.40 9.32
C GLU A 72 15.05 -10.13 10.37
N ARG A 73 15.71 -10.91 11.22
CA ARG A 73 15.07 -11.71 12.27
C ARG A 73 15.42 -11.12 13.64
N GLY A 74 14.41 -10.99 14.49
CA GLY A 74 14.54 -10.44 15.84
C GLY A 74 13.20 -10.46 16.56
N GLU A 75 13.10 -9.72 17.67
CA GLU A 75 11.84 -9.55 18.44
C GLU A 75 10.69 -9.08 17.55
N THR A 76 10.99 -8.15 16.64
CA THR A 76 10.18 -7.85 15.46
C THR A 76 10.97 -8.27 14.23
N SER A 77 10.44 -9.23 13.48
CA SER A 77 11.09 -9.69 12.25
C SER A 77 10.52 -8.95 11.05
N ARG A 78 11.39 -8.58 10.11
CA ARG A 78 11.04 -7.77 8.93
C ARG A 78 11.53 -8.45 7.66
N SER A 79 10.67 -8.58 6.67
CA SER A 79 11.05 -9.05 5.33
C SER A 79 10.68 -8.01 4.29
N VAL A 80 11.61 -7.65 3.44
CA VAL A 80 11.43 -6.65 2.39
C VAL A 80 11.59 -7.33 1.03
N LEU A 81 10.51 -7.34 0.24
CA LEU A 81 10.52 -7.78 -1.15
C LEU A 81 10.67 -6.57 -2.07
N LEU A 82 11.70 -6.60 -2.91
CA LEU A 82 11.97 -5.60 -3.92
C LEU A 82 11.82 -6.20 -5.31
N ILE A 83 11.00 -5.55 -6.15
CA ILE A 83 10.84 -5.90 -7.56
C ILE A 83 11.08 -4.64 -8.40
N GLN A 84 12.21 -4.62 -9.11
CA GLN A 84 12.61 -3.49 -9.94
C GLN A 84 11.84 -3.46 -11.26
N LYS A 85 11.69 -2.26 -11.83
CA LYS A 85 11.07 -2.02 -13.15
C LYS A 85 9.69 -2.66 -13.25
N ALA A 86 8.77 -2.22 -12.41
CA ALA A 86 7.41 -2.73 -12.30
C ALA A 86 6.72 -2.80 -13.67
N LYS A 87 6.10 -3.94 -13.97
CA LYS A 87 5.33 -4.22 -15.18
C LYS A 87 3.87 -4.48 -14.80
N PRO A 88 2.90 -4.26 -15.71
CA PRO A 88 1.50 -4.63 -15.45
C PRO A 88 1.32 -6.08 -14.98
N SER A 89 2.15 -7.01 -15.47
CA SER A 89 2.16 -8.42 -15.06
C SER A 89 2.60 -8.67 -13.62
N ASP A 90 3.25 -7.71 -12.98
CA ASP A 90 3.62 -7.80 -11.56
C ASP A 90 2.43 -7.43 -10.65
N SER A 91 1.30 -6.97 -11.20
CA SER A 91 0.08 -6.75 -10.41
C SER A 91 -0.47 -8.06 -9.88
N GLY A 92 -1.19 -8.00 -8.76
CA GLY A 92 -1.86 -9.16 -8.17
C GLY A 92 -1.69 -9.23 -6.66
N ASN A 93 -2.04 -10.39 -6.10
CA ASN A 93 -1.99 -10.62 -4.67
C ASN A 93 -0.59 -11.06 -4.25
N TYR A 94 0.03 -10.30 -3.36
CA TYR A 94 1.29 -10.63 -2.71
C TYR A 94 1.00 -11.10 -1.29
N GLN A 95 1.54 -12.25 -0.93
CA GLN A 95 1.41 -12.82 0.41
C GLN A 95 2.78 -12.95 1.07
N CYS A 96 2.88 -12.47 2.30
CA CYS A 96 3.99 -12.76 3.20
C CYS A 96 3.62 -13.93 4.11
N ASN A 97 4.44 -14.97 4.12
CA ASN A 97 4.17 -16.23 4.81
C ASN A 97 5.33 -16.59 5.76
N PRO A 98 5.28 -16.18 7.03
CA PRO A 98 6.25 -16.55 8.05
C PRO A 98 5.97 -17.96 8.62
N SER A 99 7.02 -18.63 9.12
CA SER A 99 6.91 -20.02 9.61
C SER A 99 6.08 -20.21 10.89
N ASN A 100 5.86 -19.15 11.67
CA ASN A 100 5.25 -19.22 13.01
C ASN A 100 4.19 -18.13 13.27
N ALA A 101 3.68 -17.49 12.22
CA ALA A 101 2.57 -16.53 12.32
C ALA A 101 1.61 -16.70 11.13
N ARG A 102 0.39 -16.15 11.25
CA ARG A 102 -0.58 -16.18 10.15
C ARG A 102 -0.08 -15.35 8.97
N PRO A 103 -0.28 -15.77 7.70
CA PRO A 103 0.11 -14.97 6.55
C PRO A 103 -0.63 -13.64 6.45
N ALA A 104 0.00 -12.65 5.81
CA ALA A 104 -0.61 -11.37 5.46
C ALA A 104 -0.57 -11.15 3.95
N ASN A 105 -1.60 -10.47 3.42
CA ASN A 105 -1.77 -10.24 1.99
C ASN A 105 -1.86 -8.74 1.66
N VAL A 106 -1.42 -8.37 0.45
CA VAL A 106 -1.62 -7.06 -0.16
C VAL A 106 -1.85 -7.22 -1.65
N THR A 107 -2.79 -6.46 -2.22
CA THR A 107 -3.00 -6.39 -3.66
C THR A 107 -2.22 -5.23 -4.23
N VAL A 108 -1.36 -5.50 -5.21
CA VAL A 108 -0.59 -4.47 -5.92
C VAL A 108 -1.19 -4.23 -7.30
N HIS A 109 -1.38 -2.98 -7.65
CA HIS A 109 -1.83 -2.51 -8.95
C HIS A 109 -0.73 -1.70 -9.63
N VAL A 110 -0.20 -2.20 -10.75
CA VAL A 110 0.80 -1.45 -11.52
C VAL A 110 0.11 -0.58 -12.56
N LEU A 111 0.24 0.74 -12.42
CA LEU A 111 -0.39 1.75 -13.26
C LEU A 111 0.40 2.01 -14.54
N ASN A 112 -0.27 2.18 -15.68
CA ASN A 112 0.37 2.41 -16.98
C ASN A 112 0.86 3.86 -17.21
N GLY A 113 0.72 4.75 -16.23
CA GLY A 113 1.10 6.16 -16.36
C GLY A 113 0.06 7.04 -17.05
N GLU A 114 -1.16 6.53 -17.29
CA GLU A 114 -2.31 7.41 -17.48
C GLU A 114 -2.69 7.92 -16.09
N HIS A 115 -2.10 9.05 -15.68
CA HIS A 115 -2.75 9.90 -14.68
C HIS A 115 -4.19 10.12 -15.17
N PRO A 116 -5.23 9.69 -14.45
CA PRO A 116 -6.41 10.52 -14.44
C PRO A 116 -5.96 11.76 -13.67
N GLU A 117 -5.28 12.67 -14.37
CA GLU A 117 -5.31 14.08 -14.01
C GLU A 117 -6.78 14.30 -13.70
N ALA A 118 -7.08 14.70 -12.47
CA ALA A 118 -8.41 15.16 -12.17
C ALA A 118 -8.64 16.33 -13.12
N MET A 119 -9.22 16.04 -14.30
CA MET A 119 -9.80 17.02 -15.19
C MET A 119 -11.02 17.53 -14.46
N GLN A 120 -10.78 18.30 -13.40
CA GLN A 120 -11.59 19.47 -13.18
C GLN A 120 -11.36 20.31 -14.43
N HIS A 121 -12.16 20.08 -15.46
CA HIS A 121 -12.55 21.14 -16.35
C HIS A 121 -13.25 22.19 -15.48
N ALA A 122 -12.47 22.99 -14.74
CA ALA A 122 -12.84 24.35 -14.46
C ALA A 122 -12.83 25.02 -15.83
N GLY A 123 -13.96 24.87 -16.53
CA GLY A 123 -14.21 25.54 -17.79
C GLY A 123 -13.82 26.99 -17.60
N ASN A 124 -12.96 27.46 -18.50
CA ASN A 124 -12.61 28.86 -18.60
C ASN A 124 -13.86 29.63 -19.07
N GLN A 125 -14.84 29.75 -18.17
CA GLN A 125 -15.99 30.63 -18.31
C GLN A 125 -15.41 32.04 -18.18
N ARG A 126 -14.99 32.60 -19.31
CA ARG A 126 -14.92 34.05 -19.45
C ARG A 126 -16.33 34.55 -19.17
N MET A 127 -16.58 34.90 -17.91
CA MET A 127 -17.75 35.65 -17.49
C MET A 127 -17.64 37.03 -18.14
N GLY A 128 -18.04 37.11 -19.41
CA GLY A 128 -18.40 38.38 -20.00
C GLY A 128 -19.59 38.93 -19.19
N PRO A 129 -19.62 40.23 -18.88
CA PRO A 129 -20.72 40.80 -18.11
C PRO A 129 -22.04 40.46 -18.82
N SER A 130 -22.96 39.83 -18.10
CA SER A 130 -24.30 39.60 -18.63
C SER A 130 -24.94 40.95 -18.94
N LEU A 131 -25.68 41.02 -20.04
CA LEU A 131 -26.39 42.25 -20.46
C LEU A 131 -27.27 42.85 -19.35
N GLY A 132 -27.74 42.01 -18.41
CA GLY A 132 -28.47 42.45 -17.23
C GLY A 132 -27.64 43.30 -16.26
N ALA A 133 -26.36 42.98 -16.05
CA ALA A 133 -25.49 43.75 -15.16
C ALA A 133 -25.23 45.17 -15.70
N LEU A 134 -25.07 45.31 -17.03
CA LEU A 134 -24.92 46.62 -17.68
C LEU A 134 -26.20 47.46 -17.60
N ALA A 135 -27.38 46.83 -17.71
CA ALA A 135 -28.67 47.50 -17.58
C ALA A 135 -28.92 48.00 -16.14
N PHE A 136 -28.47 47.26 -15.12
CA PHE A 136 -28.54 47.72 -13.74
C PHE A 136 -27.62 48.92 -13.48
N ILE A 137 -26.39 48.89 -14.00
CA ILE A 137 -25.44 49.99 -13.83
C ILE A 137 -25.94 51.26 -14.52
N SER A 138 -26.51 51.16 -15.73
CA SER A 138 -27.10 52.32 -16.40
C SER A 138 -28.34 52.87 -15.69
N TYR A 139 -29.20 52.00 -15.15
CA TYR A 139 -30.36 52.43 -14.37
C TYR A 139 -29.96 53.17 -13.09
N VAL A 140 -28.96 52.66 -12.36
CA VAL A 140 -28.43 53.35 -11.16
C VAL A 140 -27.82 54.70 -11.54
N LEU A 141 -27.02 54.78 -12.60
CA LEU A 141 -26.44 56.06 -13.04
C LEU A 141 -27.50 57.09 -13.48
N LEU A 142 -28.59 56.65 -14.13
CA LEU A 142 -29.71 57.52 -14.48
C LEU A 142 -30.58 57.93 -13.28
N ALA A 143 -30.62 57.11 -12.23
CA ALA A 143 -31.38 57.41 -11.02
C ALA A 143 -30.61 58.30 -10.02
N TYR A 144 -29.29 58.41 -10.18
CA TYR A 144 -28.41 59.25 -9.34
C TYR A 144 -27.81 60.46 -10.09
N CYS A 145 -28.40 60.84 -11.23
CA CYS A 145 -28.18 62.13 -11.90
C CYS A 145 -29.49 62.93 -11.90
#